data_AF-A0A0A2GQD6-F1
#
_entry.id   AF-A0A0A2GQD6-F1
#
_cell.length_a   1.000
_cell.length_b   1.000
_cell.length_c   1.000
_cell.angle_alpha   90.00
_cell.angle_beta   90.00
_cell.angle_gamma   90.00
#
_symmetry.space_group_name_H-M   'P 1'
#
loop_
_entity.id
_entity.type
_entity.pdbx_description
1 polymer ?
#
loop_
_entity_poly.entity_id
_entity_poly.type
_entity_poly.pdbx_seq_one_letter_code
_entity_poly.pdbx_strand_id
1 'polypeptide(L)'
;MNFSQKSKSPKWNLITLGFFIILSFLMLSYSDYGTLQKSSQSIVYIPIIIGIASIIIYALSRLFIKRYNWIVTLLGIATMLMIAIPIFFGAAKHN
;
A
#
# COMPACT_ATOMS: atom_id res chain seq x y z
N MET A 1 -11.06 11.78 -22.62
CA MET A 1 -9.74 11.19 -22.28
C MET A 1 -9.93 9.72 -21.94
N ASN A 2 -9.27 8.82 -22.67
CA ASN A 2 -9.39 7.37 -22.49
C ASN A 2 -8.80 6.92 -21.13
N PHE A 3 -9.37 5.87 -20.50
CA PHE A 3 -8.95 5.38 -19.18
C PHE A 3 -7.44 5.01 -19.12
N SER A 4 -6.92 4.48 -20.23
CA SER A 4 -5.49 4.17 -20.44
C SER A 4 -4.56 5.40 -20.39
N GLN A 5 -5.05 6.59 -20.75
CA GLN A 5 -4.28 7.84 -20.66
C GLN A 5 -4.36 8.46 -19.26
N LYS A 6 -5.45 8.22 -18.50
CA LYS A 6 -5.58 8.68 -17.12
C LYS A 6 -4.63 7.95 -16.17
N SER A 7 -4.43 6.64 -16.29
CA SER A 7 -3.55 5.89 -15.38
C SER A 7 -2.07 6.27 -15.50
N LYS A 8 -1.65 6.89 -16.62
CA LYS A 8 -0.28 7.39 -16.81
C LYS A 8 -0.06 8.80 -16.27
N SER A 9 -1.13 9.47 -15.82
CA SER A 9 -1.02 10.82 -15.27
C SER A 9 -0.46 10.77 -13.85
N PRO A 10 0.53 11.64 -13.53
CA PRO A 10 1.17 11.63 -12.22
C PRO A 10 0.22 11.96 -11.07
N LYS A 11 -0.91 12.64 -11.35
CA LYS A 11 -1.98 12.89 -10.37
C LYS A 11 -2.77 11.63 -10.06
N TRP A 12 -3.04 10.79 -11.07
CA TRP A 12 -3.76 9.54 -10.87
C TRP A 12 -2.94 8.51 -10.10
N ASN A 13 -1.63 8.43 -10.34
CA ASN A 13 -0.75 7.55 -9.55
C ASN A 13 -0.85 7.85 -8.04
N LEU A 14 -0.80 9.13 -7.65
CA LEU A 14 -0.95 9.53 -6.24
C LEU A 14 -2.33 9.21 -5.68
N ILE A 15 -3.40 9.46 -6.43
CA ILE A 15 -4.77 9.13 -6.02
C ILE A 15 -4.91 7.62 -5.81
N THR A 16 -4.39 6.82 -6.74
CA THR A 16 -4.46 5.36 -6.69
C THR A 16 -3.69 4.83 -5.48
N LEU A 17 -2.48 5.35 -5.25
CA LEU A 17 -1.68 4.99 -4.08
C LEU A 17 -2.37 5.35 -2.77
N GLY A 18 -2.92 6.57 -2.66
CA GLY A 18 -3.66 7.02 -1.48
C GLY A 18 -4.89 6.15 -1.19
N PHE A 19 -5.63 5.76 -2.23
CA PHE A 19 -6.74 4.83 -2.10
C PHE A 19 -6.30 3.47 -1.53
N PHE A 20 -5.21 2.90 -2.04
CA PHE A 20 -4.71 1.61 -1.55
C PHE A 20 -4.13 1.67 -0.14
N ILE A 21 -3.57 2.81 0.28
CA ILE A 21 -3.16 3.04 1.67
C ILE A 21 -4.38 2.97 2.59
N ILE A 22 -5.45 3.69 2.24
CA ILE A 22 -6.69 3.69 3.02
C ILE A 22 -7.32 2.30 3.02
N LEU A 23 -7.38 1.61 1.88
CA LEU A 23 -7.92 0.27 1.76
C LEU A 23 -7.15 -0.74 2.63
N SER A 24 -5.82 -0.71 2.57
CA SER A 24 -4.96 -1.59 3.37
C SER A 24 -5.12 -1.30 4.88
N PHE A 25 -5.25 -0.03 5.24
CA PHE A 25 -5.51 0.38 6.62
C PHE A 25 -6.87 -0.10 7.11
N LEU A 26 -7.92 0.01 6.29
CA LEU A 26 -9.26 -0.48 6.62
C LEU A 26 -9.25 -2.00 6.77
N MET A 27 -8.61 -2.74 5.86
CA MET A 27 -8.44 -4.19 5.98
C MET A 27 -7.84 -4.54 7.35
N LEU A 28 -6.74 -3.92 7.74
CA LEU A 28 -6.11 -4.19 9.02
C LEU A 28 -6.92 -3.69 10.23
N SER A 29 -7.68 -2.61 10.10
CA SER A 29 -8.51 -2.11 11.21
C SER A 29 -9.68 -3.05 11.53
N TYR A 30 -10.18 -3.76 10.52
CA TYR A 30 -11.28 -4.72 10.63
C TYR A 30 -10.82 -6.18 10.65
N SER A 31 -9.51 -6.45 10.59
CA SER A 31 -9.00 -7.81 10.67
C SER A 31 -9.15 -8.37 12.09
N ASP A 32 -9.65 -9.60 12.19
CA ASP A 32 -9.69 -10.31 13.46
C ASP A 32 -8.28 -10.82 13.80
N TYR A 33 -7.61 -10.12 14.72
CA TYR A 33 -6.27 -10.47 15.18
C TYR A 33 -6.25 -11.78 16.00
N GLY A 34 -7.38 -12.37 16.40
CA GLY A 34 -7.39 -13.63 17.15
C GLY A 34 -6.41 -13.64 18.35
N THR A 35 -5.61 -14.71 18.47
CA THR A 35 -4.59 -14.92 19.52
C THR A 35 -3.29 -14.14 19.33
N LEU A 36 -3.19 -13.29 18.31
CA LEU A 36 -2.03 -12.42 18.13
C LEU A 36 -1.91 -11.52 19.36
N GLN A 37 -0.90 -11.80 20.18
CA GLN A 37 -0.58 -11.08 21.41
C GLN A 37 -0.65 -9.56 21.17
N LYS A 38 -1.02 -8.78 22.19
CA LYS A 38 -1.10 -7.30 22.13
C LYS A 38 0.10 -6.61 21.45
N SER A 39 1.27 -7.26 21.39
CA SER A 39 2.45 -6.85 20.61
C SER A 39 2.24 -6.78 19.08
N SER A 40 1.22 -7.45 18.56
CA SER A 40 0.92 -7.55 17.13
C SER A 40 0.10 -6.38 16.59
N GLN A 41 -0.41 -5.51 17.47
CA GLN A 41 -1.05 -4.26 17.04
C GLN A 41 -0.05 -3.33 16.33
N SER A 42 1.25 -3.47 16.57
CA SER A 42 2.27 -2.71 15.83
C SER A 42 2.32 -3.07 14.34
N ILE A 43 1.84 -4.27 13.96
CA ILE A 43 1.84 -4.76 12.57
C ILE A 43 0.80 -4.01 11.73
N VAL A 44 -0.27 -3.49 12.35
CA VAL A 44 -1.32 -2.66 11.70
C VAL A 44 -0.72 -1.43 11.02
N TYR A 45 0.37 -0.89 11.58
CA TYR A 45 0.98 0.32 11.06
C TYR A 45 1.93 0.06 9.88
N ILE A 46 2.32 -1.20 9.61
CA ILE A 46 3.30 -1.53 8.58
C ILE A 46 2.84 -1.07 7.17
N PRO A 47 1.60 -1.34 6.71
CA PRO A 47 1.17 -0.85 5.40
C PRO A 47 1.06 0.67 5.31
N ILE A 48 0.79 1.37 6.41
CA ILE A 48 0.82 2.83 6.45
C ILE A 48 2.25 3.34 6.28
N ILE A 49 3.21 2.77 7.00
CA ILE A 49 4.64 3.13 6.90
C ILE A 49 5.14 2.87 5.48
N ILE A 50 4.81 1.72 4.90
CA ILE A 50 5.14 1.37 3.51
C ILE A 50 4.48 2.35 2.54
N GLY A 51 3.27 2.84 2.84
CA GLY A 51 2.59 3.85 2.03
C GLY A 51 3.23 5.21 2.04
N ILE A 52 3.58 5.70 3.22
CA ILE A 52 4.30 6.95 3.34
C ILE A 52 5.66 6.82 2.65
N ALA A 53 6.38 5.73 2.87
CA ALA A 53 7.64 5.44 2.19
C ALA A 53 7.47 5.40 0.65
N SER A 54 6.41 4.75 0.16
CA SER A 54 6.11 4.68 -1.28
C SER A 54 5.78 6.06 -1.88
N ILE A 55 5.10 6.94 -1.14
CA ILE A 55 4.87 8.35 -1.56
C ILE A 55 6.19 9.09 -1.68
N ILE A 56 7.08 8.95 -0.69
CA ILE A 56 8.39 9.60 -0.69
C ILE A 56 9.24 9.09 -1.85
N ILE A 57 9.31 7.77 -2.05
CA ILE A 57 10.03 7.15 -3.16
C ILE A 57 9.42 7.57 -4.50
N TYR A 58 8.09 7.70 -4.60
CA TYR A 58 7.43 8.21 -5.80
C TYR A 58 7.80 9.68 -6.08
N ALA A 59 7.84 10.52 -5.04
CA ALA A 59 8.26 11.91 -5.15
C ALA A 59 9.72 12.04 -5.59
N LEU A 60 10.62 11.23 -5.00
CA LEU A 60 12.03 11.16 -5.39
C LEU A 60 12.20 10.61 -6.81
N SER A 61 11.51 9.50 -7.15
CA SER A 61 11.52 8.92 -8.49
C SER A 61 11.02 9.90 -9.55
N ARG A 62 10.12 10.83 -9.20
CA ARG A 62 9.67 11.88 -10.12
C ARG A 62 10.76 12.90 -10.43
N LEU A 63 11.70 13.15 -9.51
CA LEU A 63 12.82 14.06 -9.71
C LEU A 63 13.85 13.46 -10.68
N PHE A 64 14.13 12.16 -10.57
CA PHE A 64 15.16 11.49 -11.37
C PHE A 64 14.63 10.78 -12.64
N ILE A 65 13.42 10.20 -12.60
CA ILE A 65 12.89 9.29 -13.63
C ILE A 65 11.42 9.66 -13.94
N LYS A 66 11.24 10.63 -14.86
CA LYS A 66 9.92 11.17 -15.24
C LYS A 66 9.01 10.21 -16.01
N ARG A 67 9.56 9.15 -16.64
CA ARG A 67 8.84 8.25 -17.57
C ARG A 67 8.32 6.95 -16.92
N TYR A 68 8.97 6.48 -15.85
CA TYR A 68 8.70 5.18 -15.21
C TYR A 68 8.21 5.28 -13.77
N ASN A 69 7.89 6.49 -13.33
CA ASN A 69 7.28 6.83 -12.05
C ASN A 69 6.02 5.99 -11.71
N TRP A 70 5.27 5.52 -12.69
CA TRP A 70 4.12 4.64 -12.46
C TRP A 70 4.51 3.27 -11.86
N ILE A 71 5.72 2.77 -12.13
CA ILE A 71 6.22 1.47 -11.63
C ILE A 71 6.35 1.49 -10.10
N VAL A 72 6.80 2.62 -9.55
CA VAL A 72 6.94 2.81 -8.10
C VAL A 72 5.59 2.68 -7.41
N THR A 73 4.56 3.28 -7.99
CA THR A 73 3.17 3.14 -7.52
C THR A 73 2.71 1.67 -7.49
N LEU A 74 3.00 0.94 -8.57
CA LEU A 74 2.59 -0.47 -8.70
C LEU A 74 3.30 -1.35 -7.67
N LEU A 75 4.60 -1.13 -7.47
CA LEU A 75 5.41 -1.83 -6.45
C LEU A 75 4.96 -1.50 -5.02
N GLY A 76 4.66 -0.24 -4.74
CA GLY A 76 4.13 0.17 -3.43
C GLY A 76 2.79 -0.50 -3.11
N ILE A 77 1.87 -0.53 -4.08
CA ILE A 77 0.59 -1.22 -3.93
C ILE A 77 0.77 -2.73 -3.74
N ALA A 78 1.62 -3.37 -4.56
CA ALA A 78 1.88 -4.80 -4.46
C ALA A 78 2.45 -5.19 -3.09
N THR A 79 3.44 -4.45 -2.59
CA THR A 79 4.05 -4.71 -1.28
C THR A 79 3.09 -4.49 -0.11
N MET A 80 2.24 -3.45 -0.15
CA MET A 80 1.17 -3.26 0.84
C MET A 80 0.20 -4.43 0.86
N LEU A 81 -0.31 -4.83 -0.31
CA LEU A 81 -1.32 -5.89 -0.40
C LEU A 81 -0.75 -7.25 -0.02
N MET A 82 0.52 -7.53 -0.35
CA MET A 82 1.20 -8.75 0.09
C MET A 82 1.27 -8.89 1.61
N ILE A 83 1.24 -7.78 2.36
CA ILE A 83 1.25 -7.80 3.83
C ILE A 83 -0.17 -7.72 4.37
N ALA A 84 -1.00 -6.82 3.85
CA ALA A 84 -2.35 -6.58 4.32
C ALA A 84 -3.28 -7.79 4.10
N ILE A 85 -3.18 -8.47 2.95
CA ILE A 85 -4.07 -9.61 2.62
C ILE A 85 -3.85 -10.80 3.57
N PRO A 86 -2.62 -11.31 3.79
CA PRO A 86 -2.40 -12.40 4.74
C PRO A 86 -2.83 -12.08 6.17
N ILE A 87 -2.62 -10.83 6.62
CA ILE A 87 -3.04 -10.42 7.96
C ILE A 87 -4.56 -10.34 8.04
N PHE A 88 -5.22 -9.77 7.03
CA PHE A 88 -6.68 -9.65 6.98
C PHE A 88 -7.40 -10.99 6.99
N PHE A 89 -6.92 -11.95 6.19
CA PHE A 89 -7.48 -13.31 6.15
C PHE A 89 -6.96 -14.22 7.26
N GLY A 90 -6.16 -13.71 8.19
CA GLY A 90 -5.71 -14.46 9.36
C GLY A 90 -4.68 -15.55 9.05
N ALA A 91 -3.84 -15.43 8.02
CA ALA A 91 -2.73 -16.36 7.77
C ALA A 91 -1.67 -16.35 8.90
N ALA A 92 -1.73 -15.40 9.83
CA ALA A 92 -1.01 -15.44 11.10
C ALA A 92 -1.61 -16.44 12.13
N LYS A 93 -2.71 -17.12 11.79
CA LYS A 93 -3.44 -18.06 12.67
C LYS A 93 -2.89 -19.50 12.60
N HIS A 94 -1.80 -19.75 11.89
CA HIS A 94 -1.14 -21.06 11.89
C HIS A 94 0.39 -20.93 11.87
N ASN A 95 0.98 -21.04 13.06
CA ASN A 95 2.10 -21.93 13.39
C ASN A 95 2.22 -22.04 14.90
#